data_AF-A0A2E3FGM8-F1
#
_entry.id   AF-A0A2E3FGM8-F1
#
_cell.length_a   1.000
_cell.length_b   1.000
_cell.length_c   1.000
_cell.angle_alpha   90.00
_cell.angle_beta   90.00
_cell.angle_gamma   90.00
#
_symmetry.space_group_name_H-M   'P 1'
#
loop_
_entity.id
_entity.type
_entity.pdbx_description
1 polymer ?
#
loop_
_entity_poly.entity_id
_entity_poly.type
_entity_poly.pdbx_seq_one_letter_code
_entity_poly.pdbx_strand_id
1 'polypeptide(L)' 'MTAIDPSELPAAETKPKSPDTLILLVVLLAVIAWGGSGFFFGIPGLYIPALAMVPVMYVILIIISQG' A
#
# COMPACT_ATOMS: atom_id res chain seq x y z
N MET A 1 37.08 -33.17 10.01
CA MET A 1 36.45 -32.13 9.18
C MET A 1 35.05 -32.63 8.85
N THR A 2 34.12 -32.55 9.80
CA THR A 2 32.71 -32.89 9.56
C THR A 2 32.10 -31.69 8.86
N ALA A 3 31.90 -31.82 7.54
CA ALA A 3 31.28 -30.79 6.74
C ALA A 3 29.89 -30.48 7.33
N ILE A 4 29.60 -29.21 7.52
CA ILE A 4 28.25 -28.73 7.83
C ILE A 4 27.41 -29.07 6.60
N ASP A 5 26.52 -30.05 6.73
CA ASP A 5 25.60 -30.41 5.67
C ASP A 5 24.64 -29.23 5.46
N PRO A 6 24.64 -28.58 4.27
CA PRO A 6 23.80 -27.40 4.01
C PRO A 6 22.30 -27.72 4.02
N SER A 7 21.96 -29.01 4.15
CA SER A 7 20.60 -29.55 4.19
C SER A 7 19.90 -29.34 5.55
N GLU A 8 20.64 -29.00 6.61
CA GLU A 8 20.08 -28.69 7.94
C GLU A 8 19.78 -27.20 8.13
N LEU A 9 20.06 -26.36 7.12
CA LEU A 9 19.59 -24.98 7.14
C LEU A 9 18.07 -25.00 7.07
N PRO A 10 17.35 -24.39 8.02
CA PRO A 10 15.90 -24.30 7.95
C PRO A 10 15.55 -23.60 6.64
N ALA A 11 15.00 -24.36 5.70
CA ALA A 11 14.47 -23.83 4.46
C ALA A 11 13.51 -22.71 4.87
N ALA A 12 13.89 -21.46 4.56
CA ALA A 12 13.18 -20.29 5.01
C ALA A 12 11.69 -20.48 4.70
N GLU A 13 10.87 -20.69 5.74
CA GLU A 13 9.43 -20.81 5.60
C GLU A 13 8.90 -19.48 5.08
N THR A 14 8.82 -19.34 3.76
CA THR A 14 8.06 -18.29 3.14
C THR A 14 6.59 -18.68 3.25
N LYS A 15 6.04 -18.50 4.45
CA LYS A 15 4.60 -18.59 4.69
C LYS A 15 3.92 -17.76 3.59
N PRO A 16 3.01 -18.33 2.78
CA PRO A 16 2.37 -17.59 1.71
C PRO A 16 1.77 -16.35 2.33
N LYS A 17 2.25 -15.19 1.87
CA LYS A 17 1.91 -13.91 2.49
C LYS A 17 0.40 -13.74 2.34
N SER A 18 -0.32 -13.82 3.46
CA SER A 18 -1.78 -13.74 3.47
C SER A 18 -2.20 -12.48 2.71
N PRO A 19 -3.29 -12.50 1.93
CA PRO A 19 -3.83 -11.30 1.29
C PRO A 19 -3.96 -10.15 2.30
N ASP A 20 -4.31 -10.43 3.56
CA ASP A 20 -4.39 -9.42 4.63
C ASP A 20 -3.05 -8.72 4.86
N THR A 21 -1.94 -9.47 4.87
CA THR A 21 -0.59 -8.90 5.05
C THR A 21 -0.19 -8.06 3.85
N LEU A 22 -0.64 -8.41 2.64
CA LEU A 22 -0.45 -7.58 1.45
C LEU A 22 -1.28 -6.30 1.52
N ILE A 23 -2.56 -6.40 1.89
CA ILE A 23 -3.46 -5.26 2.04
C ILE A 23 -2.93 -4.29 3.10
N LEU A 24 -2.54 -4.79 4.28
CA LEU A 24 -1.96 -3.97 5.34
C LEU A 24 -0.65 -3.30 4.91
N LEU A 25 0.21 -4.00 4.15
CA LEU A 25 1.43 -3.40 3.63
C LEU A 25 1.12 -2.28 2.63
N VAL A 26 0.20 -2.51 1.69
CA VAL A 26 -0.20 -1.51 0.69
C VAL A 26 -0.82 -0.28 1.37
N VAL A 27 -1.72 -0.49 2.33
CA VAL A 27 -2.35 0.60 3.08
C VAL A 27 -1.30 1.38 3.88
N LEU A 28 -0.37 0.70 4.55
CA LEU A 28 0.72 1.34 5.29
C LEU A 28 1.60 2.21 4.37
N LEU A 29 1.99 1.67 3.21
CA LEU A 29 2.77 2.43 2.23
C LEU A 29 2.00 3.62 1.66
N ALA A 30 0.69 3.46 1.41
CA ALA A 30 -0.16 4.55 0.95
C ALA A 30 -0.24 5.69 1.97
N VAL A 31 -0.40 5.37 3.26
CA VAL A 31 -0.43 6.37 4.35
C VAL A 31 0.92 7.08 4.50
N ILE A 32 2.03 6.34 4.42
CA ILE A 32 3.38 6.92 4.50
C ILE A 32 3.66 7.82 3.28
N ALA A 33 3.32 7.36 2.08
CA ALA A 33 3.49 8.15 0.86
C ALA A 33 2.63 9.41 0.89
N TRP A 34 1.41 9.32 1.42
CA TRP A 34 0.51 10.45 1.60
C TRP A 34 1.03 11.47 2.63
N GLY A 35 1.38 11.02 3.83
CA GLY A 35 1.94 11.87 4.87
C GLY A 35 3.29 12.48 4.46
N GLY A 36 4.14 11.69 3.80
CA GLY A 36 5.41 12.13 3.24
C GLY A 36 5.24 13.17 2.14
N SER A 37 4.24 13.02 1.26
CA SER A 37 3.91 14.01 0.25
C SER A 37 3.63 15.39 0.88
N GLY A 38 2.85 15.42 1.97
CA GLY A 38 2.61 16.64 2.74
C GLY A 38 3.87 17.23 3.38
N PHE A 39 4.79 16.40 3.86
CA PHE A 39 6.04 16.88 4.48
C PHE A 39 7.05 17.43 3.47
N PHE A 40 7.25 16.74 2.33
CA PHE A 40 8.26 17.13 1.33
C PHE A 40 7.78 18.25 0.39
N PHE A 41 6.48 18.28 0.07
CA PHE A 41 5.93 19.25 -0.88
C PHE A 41 5.01 20.28 -0.21
N GLY A 42 4.63 20.12 1.06
CA GLY A 42 3.75 21.04 1.77
C GLY A 42 2.28 20.94 1.33
N ILE A 43 1.59 22.08 1.23
CA ILE A 43 0.20 22.18 0.76
C ILE A 43 -0.03 21.48 -0.59
N PRO A 44 0.82 21.63 -1.64
CA PRO A 44 0.59 20.93 -2.90
C PRO A 44 0.67 19.40 -2.75
N GLY A 45 1.46 18.86 -1.81
CA GLY A 45 1.47 17.42 -1.54
C GLY A 45 0.15 16.89 -0.97
N LEU A 46 -0.52 17.68 -0.12
CA LEU A 46 -1.88 17.37 0.39
C LEU A 46 -2.97 17.57 -0.67
N TYR A 47 -2.76 18.50 -1.60
CA TYR A 47 -3.71 18.83 -2.65
C TYR A 47 -3.81 17.77 -3.76
N ILE A 48 -2.71 17.08 -4.11
CA ILE A 48 -2.73 16.05 -5.19
C ILE A 48 -3.70 14.89 -4.88
N PRO A 49 -3.67 14.26 -3.70
CA PRO A 49 -4.66 13.26 -3.30
C PRO A 49 -6.09 13.82 -3.30
N ALA A 50 -6.28 15.03 -2.77
CA ALA A 50 -7.60 15.66 -2.71
C ALA A 50 -8.17 15.89 -4.12
N LEU A 51 -7.37 16.44 -5.04
CA LEU A 51 -7.75 16.63 -6.43
C LEU A 51 -8.01 15.34 -7.18
N ALA A 52 -7.22 14.29 -6.94
CA ALA A 52 -7.46 13.00 -7.56
C ALA A 52 -8.80 12.39 -7.09
N MET A 53 -9.21 12.66 -5.84
CA MET A 53 -10.48 12.18 -5.30
C MET A 53 -11.71 12.97 -5.79
N VAL A 54 -11.56 14.22 -6.22
CA VAL A 54 -12.68 15.04 -6.77
C VAL A 54 -13.38 14.37 -7.96
N PRO A 55 -12.70 13.99 -9.06
CA PRO A 55 -13.36 13.34 -10.20
C PRO A 55 -13.88 11.95 -9.82
N VAL A 56 -13.22 11.23 -8.92
CA VAL A 56 -13.68 9.92 -8.43
C VAL A 56 -15.03 10.07 -7.73
N MET A 57 -15.16 11.05 -6.82
CA MET A 57 -16.42 11.36 -6.18
C MET A 57 -17.49 11.77 -7.19
N TYR A 58 -17.15 12.58 -8.19
CA TYR A 58 -18.10 12.97 -9.23
C TYR A 58 -18.62 11.76 -10.03
N VAL A 59 -17.75 10.82 -10.39
CA VAL A 59 -18.15 9.56 -11.06
C VAL A 59 -19.05 8.72 -10.15
N ILE A 60 -18.72 8.57 -8.87
CA ILE A 60 -19.55 7.86 -7.90
C ILE A 60 -20.94 8.52 -7.82
N LEU A 61 -20.99 9.84 -7.70
CA LEU A 61 -22.24 10.60 -7.65
C LEU A 61 -23.10 10.40 -8.90
N ILE A 62 -22.48 10.38 -10.09
CA ILE A 62 -23.18 10.08 -11.34
C ILE A 62 -23.78 8.66 -11.29
N ILE A 63 -22.98 7.66 -10.92
CA ILE A 63 -23.43 6.25 -10.87
C ILE A 63 -24.60 6.09 -9.90
N ILE A 64 -24.53 6.67 -8.70
CA ILE A 64 -25.63 6.54 -7.72
C ILE A 64 -26.87 7.37 -8.09
N SER A 65 -26.72 8.42 -8.89
CA SER A 65 -27.85 9.26 -9.34
C SER A 65 -28.62 8.64 -10.51
N GLN A 66 -28.16 7.50 -11.04
CA GLN A 66 -28.77 6.86 -12.20
C GLN A 66 -30.06 6.06 -11.91
N GLY A 67 -30.47 5.92 -10.64
CA GLY A 67 -31.78 5.35 -10.26
C GLY A 67 -31.87 3.85 -10.39
#